data_AF-A0A2K9PUK2-F1
#
_entry.id   AF-A0A2K9PUK2-F1
#
_cell.length_a   1.000
_cell.length_b   1.000
_cell.length_c   1.000
_cell.angle_alpha   90.00
_cell.angle_beta   90.00
_cell.angle_gamma   90.00
#
_symmetry.space_group_name_H-M   'P 1'
#
loop_
_entity.id
_entity.type
_entity.pdbx_description
1 polymer ?
#
loop_
_entity_poly.entity_id
_entity_poly.type
_entity_poly.pdbx_seq_one_letter_code
_entity_poly.pdbx_strand_id
1 'polypeptide(L)'
;MKKGTTNIEQYHLHKDHPEKLQFEVYNLSDYLETSGVHAQLPHSHSFYQILWIYNEGGVHYIDLDSYDVKTNTIFFISKNQIHYFDKTANHEGVLIHFNESFLMQSDVDIFLKYNVFNNQGRPCYCITRDIIDQANSYLNLIKKEKAIATGFGHQQVIRYLLKSLLIVLERTHLQNTDENIHLTNAYELQYLQFRELIEHHYNKNYMVSDYADLLHISTKTLATITKTVTSKSPATLITERIILEAQRLLAFTSLKVNEIAYKLGFEDASYFVKYFKRHLKTSPTQYRRLILNGIQ
;
A
#
# COMPACT_ATOMS: atom_id res chain seq x y z
N MET A 1 -10.92 -17.48 22.86
CA MET A 1 -10.31 -16.14 23.01
C MET A 1 -8.94 -16.16 22.34
N LYS A 2 -8.79 -15.56 21.15
CA LYS A 2 -7.47 -15.43 20.50
C LYS A 2 -6.59 -14.59 21.44
N LYS A 3 -5.44 -15.11 21.88
CA LYS A 3 -4.39 -14.30 22.54
C LYS A 3 -4.03 -13.20 21.54
N GLY A 4 -4.46 -11.97 21.80
CA GLY A 4 -4.19 -10.85 20.91
C GLY A 4 -2.68 -10.66 20.81
N THR A 5 -2.15 -10.67 19.59
CA THR A 5 -0.75 -10.38 19.34
C THR A 5 -0.52 -8.89 19.56
N THR A 6 0.59 -8.55 20.22
CA THR A 6 1.00 -7.16 20.44
C THR A 6 1.50 -6.49 19.16
N ASN A 7 1.82 -7.27 18.13
CA ASN A 7 2.21 -6.81 16.79
C ASN A 7 1.41 -7.53 15.71
N ILE A 8 1.10 -6.80 14.63
CA ILE A 8 0.77 -7.39 13.33
C ILE A 8 2.08 -7.96 12.79
N GLU A 9 2.07 -9.20 12.31
CA GLU A 9 3.26 -9.76 11.68
C GLU A 9 3.62 -8.93 10.45
N GLN A 10 4.86 -8.47 10.42
CA GLN A 10 5.43 -7.80 9.27
C GLN A 10 6.47 -8.71 8.65
N TYR A 11 6.28 -9.02 7.38
CA TYR A 11 7.21 -9.83 6.61
C TYR A 11 8.16 -8.94 5.80
N HIS A 12 9.34 -9.48 5.57
CA HIS A 12 10.42 -8.82 4.85
C HIS A 12 10.89 -9.77 3.75
N LEU A 13 11.06 -9.25 2.53
CA LEU A 13 11.44 -10.05 1.36
C LEU A 13 12.80 -10.75 1.59
N HIS A 14 13.72 -10.07 2.28
CA HIS A 14 14.82 -10.70 3.03
C HIS A 14 15.03 -9.97 4.35
N LYS A 15 15.09 -10.72 5.46
CA LYS A 15 15.22 -10.17 6.81
C LYS A 15 16.58 -9.51 7.06
N ASP A 16 17.64 -10.04 6.47
CA ASP A 16 19.02 -9.64 6.80
C ASP A 16 19.56 -8.49 5.94
N HIS A 17 18.93 -8.21 4.79
CA HIS A 17 19.41 -7.24 3.81
C HIS A 17 18.29 -6.44 3.12
N PRO A 18 17.40 -5.76 3.85
CA PRO A 18 16.29 -5.00 3.26
C PRO A 18 16.71 -3.92 2.25
N GLU A 19 17.96 -3.46 2.32
CA GLU A 19 18.58 -2.45 1.46
C GLU A 19 18.99 -2.95 0.07
N LYS A 20 19.26 -4.26 -0.10
CA LYS A 20 19.66 -4.82 -1.40
C LYS A 20 18.51 -4.72 -2.39
N LEU A 21 18.82 -4.42 -3.65
CA LEU A 21 17.81 -4.45 -4.73
C LEU A 21 17.15 -5.83 -4.79
N GLN A 22 15.84 -5.89 -4.58
CA GLN A 22 15.11 -7.15 -4.49
C GLN A 22 13.88 -7.15 -5.37
N PHE A 23 13.73 -8.25 -6.10
CA PHE A 23 12.60 -8.51 -6.98
C PHE A 23 12.40 -10.02 -7.09
N GLU A 24 11.18 -10.48 -6.85
CA GLU A 24 10.81 -11.88 -6.95
C GLU A 24 9.46 -12.07 -7.64
N VAL A 25 9.31 -13.19 -8.35
CA VAL A 25 8.07 -13.59 -9.02
C VAL A 25 7.79 -15.04 -8.67
N TYR A 26 6.59 -15.29 -8.17
CA TYR A 26 6.13 -16.59 -7.73
C TYR A 26 4.88 -17.01 -8.52
N ASN A 27 4.70 -18.32 -8.66
CA ASN A 27 3.38 -18.86 -8.87
C ASN A 27 2.58 -18.70 -7.56
N LEU A 28 1.39 -18.11 -7.65
CA LEU A 28 0.58 -17.83 -6.48
C LEU A 28 0.08 -19.10 -5.78
N SER A 29 -0.29 -20.15 -6.52
CA SER A 29 -0.78 -21.40 -5.92
C SER A 29 0.31 -22.04 -5.07
N ASP A 30 1.50 -22.19 -5.63
CA ASP A 30 2.66 -22.79 -4.96
C ASP A 30 3.07 -21.97 -3.73
N TYR A 31 2.97 -20.64 -3.83
CA TYR A 31 3.25 -19.74 -2.71
C TYR A 31 2.22 -19.92 -1.57
N LEU A 32 0.93 -20.05 -1.91
CA LEU A 32 -0.13 -20.27 -0.93
C LEU A 32 -0.09 -21.68 -0.32
N GLU A 33 0.39 -22.70 -1.02
CA GLU A 33 0.59 -24.02 -0.42
C GLU A 33 1.64 -23.99 0.71
N THR A 34 2.72 -23.24 0.51
CA THR A 34 3.82 -23.14 1.48
C THR A 34 3.55 -22.12 2.59
N SER A 35 2.86 -21.03 2.27
CA SER A 35 2.69 -19.87 3.17
C SER A 35 1.23 -19.55 3.51
N GLY A 36 0.27 -20.38 3.09
CA GLY A 36 -1.16 -20.08 3.14
C GLY A 36 -1.71 -19.79 4.53
N VAL A 37 -1.21 -20.50 5.55
CA VAL A 37 -1.62 -20.26 6.95
C VAL A 37 -1.32 -18.81 7.37
N HIS A 38 -0.18 -18.26 6.95
CA HIS A 38 0.19 -16.89 7.22
C HIS A 38 -0.57 -15.91 6.32
N ALA A 39 -0.77 -16.26 5.05
CA ALA A 39 -1.50 -15.44 4.09
C ALA A 39 -2.99 -15.25 4.46
N GLN A 40 -3.57 -16.18 5.24
CA GLN A 40 -4.94 -16.13 5.75
C GLN A 40 -5.09 -15.37 7.09
N LEU A 41 -3.98 -14.91 7.67
CA LEU A 41 -3.98 -14.10 8.89
C LEU A 41 -3.62 -12.65 8.54
N PRO A 42 -4.21 -11.64 9.22
CA PRO A 42 -3.84 -10.24 8.99
C PRO A 42 -2.34 -10.03 9.18
N HIS A 43 -1.68 -9.58 8.13
CA HIS A 43 -0.24 -9.31 8.11
C HIS A 43 0.07 -8.13 7.20
N SER A 44 1.31 -7.65 7.26
CA SER A 44 1.81 -6.57 6.40
C SER A 44 3.21 -6.90 5.88
N HIS A 45 3.69 -6.11 4.92
CA HIS A 45 5.02 -6.29 4.32
C HIS A 45 5.80 -4.99 4.33
N SER A 46 7.13 -5.07 4.42
CA SER A 46 8.01 -3.90 4.23
C SER A 46 8.34 -3.62 2.76
N PHE A 47 7.68 -4.31 1.84
CA PHE A 47 7.88 -4.28 0.39
C PHE A 47 6.52 -4.21 -0.33
N TYR A 48 6.54 -4.00 -1.64
CA TYR A 48 5.34 -3.94 -2.48
C TYR A 48 4.98 -5.31 -3.02
N GLN A 49 3.68 -5.57 -3.15
CA GLN A 49 3.19 -6.79 -3.78
C GLN A 49 2.19 -6.49 -4.88
N ILE A 50 2.29 -7.24 -5.97
CA ILE A 50 1.28 -7.30 -7.03
C ILE A 50 0.76 -8.74 -7.04
N LEU A 51 -0.54 -8.90 -6.84
CA LEU A 51 -1.22 -10.19 -6.92
C LEU A 51 -2.13 -10.15 -8.14
N TRP A 52 -1.81 -10.92 -9.17
CA TRP A 52 -2.71 -11.12 -10.30
C TRP A 52 -3.34 -12.50 -10.18
N ILE A 53 -4.62 -12.51 -9.81
CA ILE A 53 -5.41 -13.72 -9.57
C ILE A 53 -6.21 -14.06 -10.83
N TYR A 54 -6.06 -15.28 -11.32
CA TYR A 54 -6.64 -15.72 -12.59
C TYR A 54 -8.07 -16.21 -12.42
N ASN A 55 -8.37 -16.96 -11.37
CA ASN A 55 -9.67 -17.54 -11.10
C ASN A 55 -10.53 -16.66 -10.19
N GLU A 56 -11.85 -16.82 -10.27
CA GLU A 56 -12.80 -16.21 -9.34
C GLU A 56 -12.93 -17.00 -8.03
N GLY A 57 -13.43 -16.33 -7.00
CA GLY A 57 -13.83 -16.94 -5.74
C GLY A 57 -12.98 -16.48 -4.56
N GLY A 58 -13.59 -16.47 -3.38
CA GLY A 58 -12.96 -15.98 -2.15
C GLY A 58 -12.93 -14.45 -2.05
N VAL A 59 -12.43 -13.99 -0.91
CA VAL A 59 -12.33 -12.58 -0.53
C VAL A 59 -10.89 -12.26 -0.17
N HIS A 60 -10.39 -11.14 -0.70
CA HIS A 60 -9.14 -10.53 -0.25
C HIS A 60 -9.48 -9.32 0.63
N TYR A 61 -9.01 -9.34 1.88
CA TYR A 61 -9.16 -8.22 2.80
C TYR A 61 -7.94 -7.33 2.70
N ILE A 62 -8.15 -6.02 2.56
CA ILE A 62 -7.10 -5.00 2.55
C ILE A 62 -7.53 -3.90 3.51
N ASP A 63 -6.69 -3.64 4.49
CA ASP A 63 -6.97 -2.80 5.64
C ASP A 63 -8.30 -3.17 6.31
N LEU A 64 -9.33 -2.33 6.19
CA LEU A 64 -10.63 -2.54 6.82
C LEU A 64 -11.71 -2.94 5.81
N ASP A 65 -11.34 -3.05 4.54
CA ASP A 65 -12.24 -3.30 3.43
C ASP A 65 -12.07 -4.73 2.90
N SER A 66 -13.14 -5.27 2.33
CA SER A 66 -13.19 -6.60 1.73
C SER A 66 -13.45 -6.50 0.24
N TYR A 67 -12.72 -7.29 -0.55
CA TYR A 67 -12.81 -7.30 -2.00
C TYR A 67 -13.10 -8.72 -2.49
N ASP A 68 -14.26 -8.92 -3.11
CA ASP A 68 -14.59 -10.17 -3.77
C ASP A 68 -13.67 -10.38 -4.98
N VAL A 69 -12.98 -11.52 -5.02
CA VAL A 69 -12.03 -11.81 -6.08
C VAL A 69 -12.78 -12.31 -7.33
N LYS A 70 -12.67 -11.55 -8.43
CA LYS A 70 -13.18 -11.94 -9.74
C LYS A 70 -12.05 -12.46 -10.63
N THR A 71 -12.40 -13.19 -11.68
CA THR A 71 -11.46 -13.67 -12.71
C THR A 71 -10.59 -12.52 -13.24
N ASN A 72 -9.27 -12.73 -13.28
CA ASN A 72 -8.28 -11.73 -13.70
C ASN A 72 -8.30 -10.41 -12.92
N THR A 73 -8.49 -10.49 -11.61
CA THR A 73 -8.33 -9.34 -10.70
C THR A 73 -6.85 -9.13 -10.37
N ILE A 74 -6.38 -7.90 -10.50
CA ILE A 74 -5.05 -7.51 -10.02
C ILE A 74 -5.21 -6.66 -8.77
N PHE A 75 -4.45 -7.01 -7.72
CA PHE A 75 -4.32 -6.23 -6.49
C PHE A 75 -2.92 -5.62 -6.40
N PHE A 76 -2.86 -4.38 -5.94
CA PHE A 76 -1.62 -3.67 -5.63
C PHE A 76 -1.57 -3.37 -4.14
N ILE A 77 -0.64 -4.01 -3.44
CA ILE A 77 -0.48 -3.90 -1.99
C ILE A 77 0.73 -3.02 -1.69
N SER A 78 0.47 -1.92 -1.00
CA SER A 78 1.50 -1.00 -0.53
C SER A 78 2.29 -1.56 0.65
N LYS A 79 3.47 -0.99 0.88
CA LYS A 79 4.21 -1.21 2.13
C LYS A 79 3.36 -0.89 3.35
N ASN A 80 3.51 -1.70 4.40
CA ASN A 80 2.82 -1.58 5.68
C ASN A 80 1.28 -1.68 5.58
N GLN A 81 0.73 -1.96 4.39
CA GLN A 81 -0.68 -2.20 4.23
C GLN A 81 -1.03 -3.56 4.80
N ILE A 82 -2.10 -3.63 5.58
CA ILE A 82 -2.54 -4.88 6.17
C ILE A 82 -3.40 -5.59 5.15
N HIS A 83 -3.16 -6.87 4.92
CA HIS A 83 -4.00 -7.65 4.02
C HIS A 83 -3.97 -9.12 4.37
N TYR A 84 -4.99 -9.87 3.95
CA TYR A 84 -5.08 -11.31 4.14
C TYR A 84 -6.21 -11.91 3.30
N PHE A 85 -6.05 -13.15 2.88
CA PHE A 85 -7.10 -13.89 2.19
C PHE A 85 -8.10 -14.49 3.19
N ASP A 86 -9.33 -14.74 2.75
CA ASP A 86 -10.21 -15.64 3.47
C ASP A 86 -9.65 -17.08 3.53
N LYS A 87 -10.26 -17.92 4.37
CA LYS A 87 -9.81 -19.31 4.57
C LYS A 87 -10.17 -20.25 3.42
N THR A 88 -11.02 -19.81 2.50
CA THR A 88 -11.50 -20.59 1.35
C THR A 88 -10.70 -20.30 0.08
N ALA A 89 -9.77 -19.37 0.14
CA ALA A 89 -8.91 -18.95 -0.94
C ALA A 89 -8.06 -20.10 -1.50
N ASN A 90 -8.44 -20.56 -2.69
CA ASN A 90 -7.59 -21.36 -3.58
C ASN A 90 -7.34 -20.54 -4.85
N HIS A 91 -6.35 -19.66 -4.80
CA HIS A 91 -6.07 -18.71 -5.87
C HIS A 91 -4.94 -19.20 -6.76
N GLU A 92 -5.19 -19.21 -8.06
CA GLU A 92 -4.20 -19.40 -9.11
C GLU A 92 -3.79 -18.04 -9.66
N GLY A 93 -2.51 -17.87 -10.00
CA GLY A 93 -2.05 -16.56 -10.46
C GLY A 93 -0.56 -16.36 -10.37
N VAL A 94 -0.19 -15.08 -10.39
CA VAL A 94 1.19 -14.63 -10.24
C VAL A 94 1.28 -13.63 -9.09
N LEU A 95 2.33 -13.80 -8.30
CA LEU A 95 2.69 -12.90 -7.21
C LEU A 95 4.06 -12.27 -7.51
N ILE A 96 4.11 -10.94 -7.48
CA ILE A 96 5.34 -10.16 -7.71
C ILE A 96 5.67 -9.40 -6.44
N HIS A 97 6.89 -9.56 -5.93
CA HIS A 97 7.41 -8.81 -4.79
C HIS A 97 8.57 -7.93 -5.22
N PHE A 98 8.64 -6.71 -4.70
CA PHE A 98 9.83 -5.88 -4.85
C PHE A 98 9.93 -4.83 -3.74
N ASN A 99 11.16 -4.50 -3.35
CA ASN A 99 11.38 -3.42 -2.39
C ASN A 99 11.42 -2.06 -3.10
N GLU A 100 11.28 -1.00 -2.32
CA GLU A 100 11.21 0.37 -2.85
C GLU A 100 12.49 0.79 -3.58
N SER A 101 13.67 0.43 -3.05
CA SER A 101 14.94 0.71 -3.73
C SER A 101 15.05 0.02 -5.09
N PHE A 102 14.31 -1.08 -5.31
CA PHE A 102 14.21 -1.69 -6.62
C PHE A 102 13.45 -0.81 -7.62
N LEU A 103 12.37 -0.15 -7.20
CA LEU A 103 11.55 0.67 -8.10
C LEU A 103 12.09 2.10 -8.26
N MET A 104 12.44 2.77 -7.15
CA MET A 104 12.71 4.20 -7.05
C MET A 104 14.12 4.59 -7.54
N GLN A 105 14.19 5.15 -8.74
CA GLN A 105 15.40 5.71 -9.36
C GLN A 105 15.20 7.11 -9.96
N SER A 106 13.96 7.53 -10.18
CA SER A 106 13.62 8.85 -10.71
C SER A 106 12.30 9.37 -10.15
N ASP A 107 12.02 10.65 -10.36
CA ASP A 107 10.75 11.29 -9.94
C ASP A 107 9.52 10.63 -10.58
N VAL A 108 9.65 10.02 -11.76
CA VAL A 108 8.55 9.27 -12.42
C VAL A 108 8.15 8.04 -11.60
N ASP A 109 9.05 7.49 -10.80
CA ASP A 109 8.76 6.32 -9.97
C ASP A 109 7.88 6.68 -8.77
N ILE A 110 7.96 7.93 -8.31
CA ILE A 110 7.05 8.48 -7.28
C ILE A 110 5.60 8.37 -7.78
N PHE A 111 5.34 8.67 -9.05
CA PHE A 111 4.01 8.50 -9.65
C PHE A 111 3.56 7.05 -9.65
N LEU A 112 4.40 6.12 -10.11
CA LEU A 112 4.06 4.70 -10.12
C LEU A 112 3.78 4.19 -8.69
N LYS A 113 4.57 4.64 -7.72
CA LYS A 113 4.37 4.33 -6.30
C LYS A 113 3.00 4.81 -5.80
N TYR A 114 2.63 6.07 -6.05
CA TYR A 114 1.42 6.63 -5.45
C TYR A 114 0.12 6.36 -6.20
N ASN A 115 0.16 6.25 -7.53
CA ASN A 115 -1.05 6.03 -8.31
C ASN A 115 -1.39 4.55 -8.44
N VAL A 116 -0.37 3.68 -8.53
CA VAL A 116 -0.62 2.24 -8.62
C VAL A 116 -0.85 1.63 -7.23
N PHE A 117 0.03 1.89 -6.27
CA PHE A 117 -0.01 1.20 -4.97
C PHE A 117 -0.74 1.95 -3.87
N ASN A 118 -0.95 3.26 -4.02
CA ASN A 118 -1.49 4.11 -2.95
C ASN A 118 -2.75 4.86 -3.39
N ASN A 119 -3.53 4.24 -4.27
CA ASN A 119 -4.84 4.68 -4.71
C ASN A 119 -5.87 4.46 -3.59
N GLN A 120 -6.25 5.54 -2.89
CA GLN A 120 -7.08 5.52 -1.68
C GLN A 120 -8.54 5.08 -1.87
N GLY A 121 -8.88 4.35 -2.94
CA GLY A 121 -10.24 3.86 -3.16
C GLY A 121 -10.37 2.59 -4.00
N ARG A 122 -9.32 2.16 -4.72
CA ARG A 122 -9.37 0.96 -5.58
C ARG A 122 -8.01 0.26 -5.59
N PRO A 123 -7.69 -0.56 -4.57
CA PRO A 123 -6.45 -1.33 -4.55
C PRO A 123 -6.46 -2.45 -5.61
N CYS A 124 -7.57 -2.64 -6.32
CA CYS A 124 -7.71 -3.68 -7.34
C CYS A 124 -8.70 -3.34 -8.45
N TYR A 125 -8.53 -4.01 -9.59
CA TYR A 125 -9.45 -4.00 -10.72
C TYR A 125 -9.26 -5.25 -11.60
N CYS A 126 -10.30 -5.58 -12.37
CA CYS A 126 -10.22 -6.63 -13.38
C CYS A 126 -9.56 -6.10 -14.66
N ILE A 127 -8.73 -6.92 -15.30
CA ILE A 127 -8.12 -6.57 -16.59
C ILE A 127 -8.74 -7.31 -17.77
N THR A 128 -8.75 -6.66 -18.94
CA THR A 128 -9.31 -7.21 -20.17
C THR A 128 -8.34 -8.17 -20.87
N ARG A 129 -8.85 -8.97 -21.81
CA ARG A 129 -8.05 -9.95 -22.57
C ARG A 129 -6.81 -9.35 -23.24
N ASP A 130 -6.94 -8.20 -23.88
CA ASP A 130 -5.82 -7.55 -24.56
C ASP A 130 -4.70 -7.18 -23.57
N ILE A 131 -5.08 -6.74 -22.37
CA ILE A 131 -4.14 -6.39 -21.30
C ILE A 131 -3.53 -7.64 -20.68
N ILE A 132 -4.29 -8.74 -20.57
CA ILE A 132 -3.79 -10.04 -20.11
C ILE A 132 -2.65 -10.52 -21.01
N ASP A 133 -2.82 -10.51 -22.34
CA ASP A 133 -1.81 -10.96 -23.28
C ASP A 133 -0.54 -10.09 -23.22
N GLN A 134 -0.72 -8.78 -23.10
CA GLN A 134 0.38 -7.84 -22.95
C GLN A 134 1.12 -8.01 -21.61
N ALA A 135 0.40 -8.12 -20.50
CA ALA A 135 0.98 -8.34 -19.17
C ALA A 135 1.75 -9.67 -19.10
N ASN A 136 1.19 -10.75 -19.67
CA ASN A 136 1.87 -12.05 -19.77
C ASN A 136 3.16 -11.96 -20.58
N SER A 137 3.21 -11.14 -21.63
CA SER A 137 4.43 -10.93 -22.40
C SER A 137 5.54 -10.29 -21.55
N TYR A 138 5.23 -9.27 -20.75
CA TYR A 138 6.19 -8.70 -19.79
C TYR A 138 6.62 -9.71 -18.73
N LEU A 139 5.69 -10.47 -18.15
CA LEU A 139 6.01 -11.50 -17.15
C LEU A 139 6.94 -12.58 -17.71
N ASN A 140 6.71 -13.01 -18.95
CA ASN A 140 7.55 -13.99 -19.61
C ASN A 140 8.98 -13.46 -19.85
N LEU A 141 9.12 -12.19 -20.25
CA LEU A 141 10.44 -11.56 -20.39
C LEU A 141 11.13 -11.45 -19.03
N ILE A 142 10.42 -11.04 -17.98
CA ILE A 142 10.94 -10.97 -16.60
C ILE A 142 11.43 -12.35 -16.13
N LYS A 143 10.62 -13.39 -16.32
CA LYS A 143 10.98 -14.78 -15.92
C LYS A 143 12.22 -15.28 -16.68
N LYS A 144 12.31 -15.01 -17.98
CA LYS A 144 13.48 -15.34 -18.80
C LYS A 144 14.73 -14.61 -18.31
N GLU A 145 14.64 -13.30 -18.07
CA GLU A 145 15.76 -12.50 -17.60
C GLU A 145 16.25 -12.97 -16.22
N LYS A 146 15.33 -13.33 -15.31
CA LYS A 146 15.66 -13.85 -13.99
C LYS A 146 16.45 -15.17 -14.04
N ALA A 147 16.28 -15.96 -15.10
CA ALA A 147 17.05 -17.19 -15.32
C ALA A 147 18.52 -16.93 -15.72
N ILE A 148 18.85 -15.71 -16.17
CA ILE A 148 20.20 -15.27 -16.57
C ILE A 148 20.87 -14.51 -15.40
N ALA A 149 20.62 -14.91 -14.15
CA ALA A 149 20.84 -14.17 -12.90
C ALA A 149 22.23 -13.50 -12.66
N THR A 150 23.23 -13.74 -13.50
CA THR A 150 24.57 -13.14 -13.43
C THR A 150 24.95 -12.31 -14.68
N GLY A 151 24.02 -12.16 -15.63
CA GLY A 151 24.22 -11.35 -16.83
C GLY A 151 24.41 -9.87 -16.51
N PHE A 152 25.27 -9.19 -17.27
CA PHE A 152 25.44 -7.75 -17.14
C PHE A 152 24.09 -7.05 -17.32
N GLY A 153 23.71 -6.20 -16.36
CA GLY A 153 22.51 -5.38 -16.44
C GLY A 153 21.18 -6.12 -16.21
N HIS A 154 21.15 -7.41 -15.86
CA HIS A 154 19.89 -8.17 -15.74
C HIS A 154 18.87 -7.52 -14.78
N GLN A 155 19.32 -6.99 -13.64
CA GLN A 155 18.44 -6.28 -12.70
C GLN A 155 17.84 -5.01 -13.31
N GLN A 156 18.57 -4.33 -14.20
CA GLN A 156 18.07 -3.15 -14.91
C GLN A 156 17.00 -3.55 -15.93
N VAL A 157 17.21 -4.63 -16.67
CA VAL A 157 16.22 -5.18 -17.61
C VAL A 157 14.94 -5.55 -16.87
N ILE A 158 15.03 -6.33 -15.79
CA ILE A 158 13.86 -6.69 -14.97
C ILE A 158 13.14 -5.44 -14.46
N ARG A 159 13.89 -4.45 -13.96
CA ARG A 159 13.33 -3.18 -13.48
C ARG A 159 12.58 -2.44 -14.58
N TYR A 160 13.16 -2.29 -15.77
CA TYR A 160 12.48 -1.59 -16.87
C TYR A 160 11.24 -2.35 -17.33
N LEU A 161 11.29 -3.67 -17.41
CA LEU A 161 10.13 -4.50 -17.73
C LEU A 161 9.02 -4.36 -16.67
N LEU A 162 9.37 -4.33 -15.37
CA LEU A 162 8.41 -4.08 -14.30
C LEU A 162 7.77 -2.70 -14.45
N LYS A 163 8.56 -1.64 -14.69
CA LYS A 163 8.03 -0.28 -14.90
C LYS A 163 7.10 -0.22 -16.10
N SER A 164 7.46 -0.86 -17.21
CA SER A 164 6.60 -0.96 -18.39
C SER A 164 5.30 -1.71 -18.11
N LEU A 165 5.36 -2.82 -17.36
CA LEU A 165 4.18 -3.56 -16.91
C LEU A 165 3.28 -2.67 -16.05
N LEU A 166 3.82 -2.00 -15.04
CA LEU A 166 3.07 -1.09 -14.16
C LEU A 166 2.37 0.02 -14.94
N ILE A 167 3.07 0.64 -15.90
CA ILE A 167 2.48 1.68 -16.77
C ILE A 167 1.33 1.13 -17.60
N VAL A 168 1.47 -0.07 -18.16
CA VAL A 168 0.40 -0.70 -18.95
C VAL A 168 -0.82 -0.98 -18.07
N LEU A 169 -0.61 -1.56 -16.89
CA LEU A 169 -1.67 -1.85 -15.94
C LEU A 169 -2.38 -0.56 -15.49
N GLU A 170 -1.63 0.50 -15.18
CA GLU A 170 -2.18 1.77 -14.74
C GLU A 170 -2.99 2.47 -15.84
N ARG A 171 -2.54 2.42 -17.10
CA ARG A 171 -3.32 2.98 -18.22
C ARG A 171 -4.69 2.34 -18.35
N THR A 172 -4.78 1.02 -18.14
CA THR A 172 -6.06 0.31 -18.13
C THR A 172 -6.93 0.75 -16.97
N HIS A 173 -6.35 0.97 -15.78
CA HIS A 173 -7.10 1.49 -14.63
C HIS A 173 -7.69 2.87 -14.94
N LEU A 174 -6.86 3.79 -15.45
CA LEU A 174 -7.28 5.16 -15.76
C LEU A 174 -8.36 5.24 -16.84
N GLN A 175 -8.35 4.35 -17.84
CA GLN A 175 -9.42 4.28 -18.84
C GLN A 175 -10.80 3.95 -18.25
N ASN A 176 -10.83 3.31 -17.08
CA ASN A 176 -12.05 2.95 -16.37
C ASN A 176 -12.45 3.98 -15.29
N THR A 177 -11.78 5.14 -15.27
CA THR A 177 -12.02 6.22 -14.30
C THR A 177 -12.02 7.58 -14.98
N ASP A 178 -12.83 8.52 -14.48
CA ASP A 178 -12.76 9.93 -14.91
C ASP A 178 -11.55 10.68 -14.29
N GLU A 179 -10.71 9.99 -13.51
CA GLU A 179 -9.54 10.54 -12.84
C GLU A 179 -8.37 10.64 -13.83
N ASN A 180 -8.04 11.87 -14.26
CA ASN A 180 -6.90 12.14 -15.12
C ASN A 180 -5.76 12.76 -14.31
N ILE A 181 -4.84 11.93 -13.79
CA ILE A 181 -3.61 12.41 -13.14
C ILE A 181 -2.53 12.55 -14.20
N HIS A 182 -2.03 13.77 -14.42
CA HIS A 182 -1.07 14.08 -15.47
C HIS A 182 0.30 14.45 -14.89
N LEU A 183 1.25 13.53 -15.02
CA LEU A 183 2.70 13.67 -14.69
C LEU A 183 3.39 14.97 -15.17
N THR A 184 2.75 15.73 -16.06
CA THR A 184 3.26 16.99 -16.58
C THR A 184 3.04 18.17 -15.63
N ASN A 185 2.28 18.02 -14.54
CA ASN A 185 2.00 19.11 -13.60
C ASN A 185 2.95 19.10 -12.39
N ALA A 186 3.73 20.18 -12.21
CA ALA A 186 4.63 20.35 -11.07
C ALA A 186 3.92 20.25 -9.71
N TYR A 187 2.64 20.66 -9.62
CA TYR A 187 1.86 20.53 -8.38
C TYR A 187 1.53 19.09 -8.04
N GLU A 188 1.33 18.22 -9.03
CA GLU A 188 1.11 16.80 -8.78
C GLU A 188 2.36 16.16 -8.20
N LEU A 189 3.53 16.40 -8.79
CA LEU A 189 4.80 15.88 -8.27
C LEU A 189 5.05 16.35 -6.83
N GLN A 190 4.89 17.65 -6.55
CA GLN A 190 5.05 18.20 -5.21
C GLN A 190 4.02 17.62 -4.21
N TYR A 191 2.80 17.35 -4.67
CA TYR A 191 1.81 16.66 -3.85
C TYR A 191 2.23 15.22 -3.53
N LEU A 192 2.78 14.48 -4.50
CA LEU A 192 3.26 13.12 -4.26
C LEU A 192 4.46 13.09 -3.31
N GLN A 193 5.38 14.06 -3.43
CA GLN A 193 6.47 14.26 -2.47
C GLN A 193 5.92 14.60 -1.07
N PHE A 194 4.88 15.43 -0.97
CA PHE A 194 4.20 15.68 0.30
C PHE A 194 3.63 14.40 0.91
N ARG A 195 2.93 13.57 0.12
CA ARG A 195 2.43 12.27 0.59
C ARG A 195 3.55 11.39 1.13
N GLU A 196 4.71 11.39 0.46
CA GLU A 196 5.88 10.65 0.90
C GLU A 196 6.41 11.12 2.25
N LEU A 197 6.49 12.42 2.46
CA LEU A 197 6.90 12.93 3.76
C LEU A 197 5.91 12.54 4.86
N ILE A 198 4.59 12.55 4.59
CA ILE A 198 3.60 12.08 5.58
C ILE A 198 3.86 10.62 5.93
N GLU A 199 4.05 9.73 4.95
CA GLU A 199 4.32 8.30 5.23
C GLU A 199 5.55 8.09 6.11
N HIS A 200 6.59 8.92 5.96
CA HIS A 200 7.82 8.83 6.76
C HIS A 200 7.72 9.50 8.15
N HIS A 201 6.76 10.41 8.36
CA HIS A 201 6.74 11.31 9.52
C HIS A 201 5.40 11.42 10.24
N TYR A 202 4.38 10.65 9.86
CA TYR A 202 3.04 10.71 10.49
C TYR A 202 3.08 10.48 12.01
N ASN A 203 4.07 9.73 12.52
CA ASN A 203 4.25 9.42 13.94
C ASN A 203 5.17 10.40 14.69
N LYS A 204 5.64 11.47 14.04
CA LYS A 204 6.54 12.47 14.64
C LYS A 204 5.82 13.72 15.16
N ASN A 205 4.49 13.76 15.04
CA ASN A 205 3.67 14.92 15.42
C ASN A 205 4.06 16.23 14.69
N TYR A 206 4.47 16.12 13.42
CA TYR A 206 4.82 17.27 12.60
C TYR A 206 3.60 18.13 12.24
N MET A 207 3.78 19.45 12.29
CA MET A 207 2.84 20.46 11.85
C MET A 207 2.93 20.66 10.33
N VAL A 208 1.92 21.33 9.75
CA VAL A 208 1.90 21.67 8.31
C VAL A 208 3.14 22.50 7.91
N SER A 209 3.65 23.35 8.80
CA SER A 209 4.89 24.10 8.58
C SER A 209 6.09 23.19 8.36
N ASP A 210 6.24 22.15 9.17
CA ASP A 210 7.41 21.26 9.11
C ASP A 210 7.46 20.52 7.75
N TYR A 211 6.30 20.10 7.24
CA TYR A 211 6.20 19.50 5.91
C TYR A 211 6.48 20.51 4.78
N ALA A 212 6.02 21.75 4.92
CA ALA A 212 6.29 22.81 3.94
C ALA A 212 7.79 23.12 3.88
N ASP A 213 8.45 23.18 5.04
CA ASP A 213 9.89 23.42 5.15
C ASP A 213 10.71 22.28 4.53
N LEU A 214 10.30 21.02 4.76
CA LEU A 214 10.91 19.83 4.14
C LEU A 214 10.78 19.80 2.61
N LEU A 215 9.71 20.40 2.07
CA LEU A 215 9.49 20.55 0.63
C LEU A 215 10.12 21.83 0.06
N HIS A 216 10.73 22.67 0.91
CA HIS A 216 11.26 23.98 0.55
C HIS A 216 10.21 24.92 -0.09
N ILE A 217 8.97 24.89 0.42
CA ILE A 217 7.87 25.75 -0.04
C ILE A 217 7.16 26.43 1.14
N SER A 218 6.35 27.45 0.86
CA SER A 218 5.51 28.06 1.90
C SER A 218 4.31 27.17 2.26
N THR A 219 3.79 27.30 3.49
CA THR A 219 2.54 26.63 3.91
C THR A 219 1.35 27.04 3.03
N LYS A 220 1.33 28.28 2.53
CA LYS A 220 0.33 28.76 1.57
C LYS A 220 0.43 27.99 0.25
N THR A 221 1.64 27.80 -0.27
CA THR A 221 1.88 27.03 -1.49
C THR A 221 1.44 25.57 -1.30
N LEU A 222 1.82 24.95 -0.18
CA LEU A 222 1.39 23.58 0.14
C LEU A 222 -0.14 23.46 0.20
N ALA A 223 -0.82 24.43 0.82
CA ALA A 223 -2.28 24.46 0.86
C ALA A 223 -2.91 24.61 -0.53
N THR A 224 -2.33 25.42 -1.41
CA THR A 224 -2.75 25.52 -2.82
C THR A 224 -2.58 24.19 -3.53
N ILE A 225 -1.42 23.55 -3.42
CA ILE A 225 -1.11 22.26 -4.06
C ILE A 225 -2.13 21.20 -3.63
N THR A 226 -2.32 20.98 -2.33
CA THR A 226 -3.24 19.92 -1.87
C THR A 226 -4.67 20.24 -2.26
N LYS A 227 -5.08 21.52 -2.22
CA LYS A 227 -6.44 21.91 -2.62
C LYS A 227 -6.67 21.67 -4.11
N THR A 228 -5.70 21.98 -4.96
CA THR A 228 -5.79 21.76 -6.40
C THR A 228 -5.86 20.28 -6.75
N VAL A 229 -5.01 19.45 -6.12
CA VAL A 229 -4.90 18.04 -6.48
C VAL A 229 -5.98 17.17 -5.84
N THR A 230 -6.36 17.42 -4.58
CA THR A 230 -7.26 16.53 -3.83
C THR A 230 -8.52 17.20 -3.30
N SER A 231 -8.67 18.50 -3.50
CA SER A 231 -9.71 19.31 -2.84
C SER A 231 -9.64 19.36 -1.31
N LYS A 232 -8.60 18.79 -0.68
CA LYS A 232 -8.41 18.76 0.79
C LYS A 232 -7.28 19.69 1.25
N SER A 233 -7.29 20.02 2.55
CA SER A 233 -6.21 20.77 3.18
C SER A 233 -5.03 19.86 3.56
N PRO A 234 -3.80 20.39 3.73
CA PRO A 234 -2.66 19.58 4.16
C PRO A 234 -2.89 18.93 5.53
N ALA A 235 -3.50 19.68 6.47
CA ALA A 235 -3.83 19.19 7.81
C ALA A 235 -4.84 18.03 7.77
N THR A 236 -5.78 18.07 6.82
CA THR A 236 -6.74 16.97 6.60
C THR A 236 -6.02 15.71 6.16
N LEU A 237 -5.10 15.81 5.19
CA LEU A 237 -4.37 14.66 4.66
C LEU A 237 -3.46 14.01 5.72
N ILE A 238 -2.76 14.82 6.52
CA ILE A 238 -1.97 14.34 7.66
C ILE A 238 -2.86 13.61 8.66
N THR A 239 -4.01 14.20 8.98
CA THR A 239 -4.99 13.62 9.90
C THR A 239 -5.53 12.29 9.41
N GLU A 240 -5.94 12.20 8.15
CA GLU A 240 -6.45 10.97 7.54
C GLU A 240 -5.42 9.85 7.66
N ARG A 241 -4.14 10.14 7.42
CA ARG A 241 -3.08 9.13 7.55
C ARG A 241 -2.84 8.66 8.99
N ILE A 242 -2.85 9.57 9.97
CA ILE A 242 -2.74 9.23 11.40
C ILE A 242 -3.95 8.40 11.86
N ILE A 243 -5.15 8.79 11.44
CA ILE A 243 -6.39 8.08 11.78
C ILE A 243 -6.39 6.68 11.16
N LEU A 244 -5.98 6.52 9.91
CA LEU A 244 -5.84 5.21 9.28
C LEU A 244 -4.92 4.29 10.09
N GLU A 245 -3.75 4.78 10.51
CA GLU A 245 -2.85 3.97 11.35
C GLU A 245 -3.45 3.62 12.70
N ALA A 246 -4.15 4.58 13.33
CA ALA A 246 -4.84 4.34 14.58
C ALA A 246 -5.90 3.25 14.44
N GLN A 247 -6.68 3.27 13.35
CA GLN A 247 -7.67 2.24 13.06
C GLN A 247 -7.02 0.87 12.86
N ARG A 248 -5.93 0.80 12.07
CA ARG A 248 -5.14 -0.43 11.87
C ARG A 248 -4.66 -1.02 13.18
N LEU A 249 -4.03 -0.21 14.03
CA LEU A 249 -3.55 -0.65 15.35
C LEU A 249 -4.69 -1.08 16.27
N LEU A 250 -5.84 -0.39 16.24
CA LEU A 250 -7.00 -0.76 17.04
C LEU A 250 -7.64 -2.09 16.60
N ALA A 251 -7.69 -2.33 15.29
CA ALA A 251 -8.32 -3.49 14.67
C ALA A 251 -7.45 -4.75 14.76
N PHE A 252 -6.15 -4.63 14.51
CA PHE A 252 -5.28 -5.79 14.27
C PHE A 252 -4.21 -6.02 15.35
N THR A 253 -4.21 -5.24 16.43
CA THR A 253 -3.30 -5.47 17.57
C THR A 253 -4.05 -5.49 18.91
N SER A 254 -3.42 -6.07 19.92
CA SER A 254 -3.89 -6.00 21.31
C SER A 254 -3.38 -4.78 22.09
N LEU A 255 -2.70 -3.82 21.44
CA LEU A 255 -2.11 -2.66 22.11
C LEU A 255 -3.18 -1.86 22.87
N LYS A 256 -2.85 -1.38 24.07
CA LYS A 256 -3.73 -0.49 24.82
C LYS A 256 -3.81 0.87 24.13
N VAL A 257 -4.91 1.60 24.38
CA VAL A 257 -5.17 2.91 23.73
C VAL A 257 -4.05 3.92 23.99
N ASN A 258 -3.46 3.90 25.20
CA ASN A 258 -2.31 4.75 25.52
C ASN A 258 -1.04 4.34 24.76
N GLU A 259 -0.76 3.05 24.61
CA GLU A 259 0.37 2.56 23.81
C GLU A 259 0.23 2.97 22.34
N ILE A 260 -0.98 2.89 21.79
CA ILE A 260 -1.28 3.36 20.43
C ILE A 260 -1.04 4.88 20.32
N ALA A 261 -1.50 5.67 21.28
CA ALA A 261 -1.28 7.11 21.29
C ALA A 261 0.21 7.46 21.21
N TYR A 262 1.03 6.87 22.09
CA TYR A 262 2.48 7.11 22.10
C TYR A 262 3.16 6.64 20.82
N LYS A 263 2.75 5.50 20.26
CA LYS A 263 3.29 4.99 18.99
C LYS A 263 3.01 5.93 17.81
N LEU A 264 1.89 6.66 17.85
CA LEU A 264 1.50 7.65 16.86
C LEU A 264 2.09 9.05 17.11
N GLY A 265 2.96 9.20 18.13
CA GLY A 265 3.62 10.47 18.43
C GLY A 265 2.84 11.41 19.35
N PHE A 266 1.72 10.96 19.95
CA PHE A 266 1.00 11.78 20.93
C PHE A 266 1.66 11.69 22.30
N GLU A 267 1.94 12.84 22.91
CA GLU A 267 2.50 12.92 24.27
C GLU A 267 1.46 12.65 25.37
N ASP A 268 0.17 12.83 25.07
CA ASP A 268 -0.93 12.59 25.99
C ASP A 268 -2.01 11.69 25.35
N ALA A 269 -2.28 10.56 26.01
CA ALA A 269 -3.29 9.61 25.57
C ALA A 269 -4.71 10.20 25.60
N SER A 270 -4.99 11.13 26.52
CA SER A 270 -6.32 11.77 26.62
C SER A 270 -6.59 12.67 25.41
N TYR A 271 -5.55 13.38 24.95
CA TYR A 271 -5.58 14.17 23.72
C TYR A 271 -5.80 13.28 22.50
N PHE A 272 -5.08 12.15 22.37
CA PHE A 272 -5.32 11.18 21.30
C PHE A 272 -6.79 10.69 21.28
N VAL A 273 -7.36 10.35 22.43
CA VAL A 273 -8.77 9.91 22.51
C VAL A 273 -9.72 10.99 22.01
N LYS A 274 -9.51 12.25 22.41
CA LYS A 274 -10.30 13.39 21.92
C LYS A 274 -10.11 13.60 20.41
N TYR A 275 -8.87 13.52 19.94
CA TYR A 275 -8.50 13.63 18.53
C TYR A 275 -9.20 12.57 17.69
N PHE A 276 -9.05 11.29 18.04
CA PHE A 276 -9.68 10.16 17.34
C PHE A 276 -11.21 10.30 17.34
N LYS A 277 -11.81 10.61 18.48
CA LYS A 277 -13.27 10.77 18.60
C LYS A 277 -13.80 11.94 17.77
N ARG A 278 -13.04 13.03 17.64
CA ARG A 278 -13.43 14.17 16.79
C ARG A 278 -13.58 13.77 15.32
N HIS A 279 -12.66 12.91 14.84
CA HIS A 279 -12.57 12.51 13.43
C HIS A 279 -13.48 11.33 13.08
N LEU A 280 -13.54 10.28 13.91
CA LEU A 280 -14.36 9.08 13.64
C LEU A 280 -15.70 9.06 14.39
N LYS A 281 -16.01 10.10 15.18
CA LYS A 281 -17.25 10.22 15.98
C LYS A 281 -17.45 9.13 17.04
N THR A 282 -16.50 8.23 17.22
CA THR A 282 -16.50 7.14 18.21
C THR A 282 -15.18 7.12 18.97
N SER A 283 -15.17 6.63 20.22
CA SER A 283 -13.92 6.53 20.98
C SER A 283 -13.05 5.36 20.47
N PRO A 284 -11.71 5.38 20.67
CA PRO A 284 -10.84 4.26 20.28
C PRO A 284 -11.31 2.90 20.85
N THR A 285 -11.72 2.88 22.12
CA THR A 285 -12.23 1.67 22.78
C THR A 285 -13.54 1.18 22.17
N GLN A 286 -14.47 2.10 21.87
CA GLN A 286 -15.73 1.76 21.22
C GLN A 286 -15.49 1.26 19.80
N TYR A 287 -14.60 1.92 19.05
CA TYR A 287 -14.21 1.52 17.70
C TYR A 287 -13.66 0.10 17.67
N ARG A 288 -12.69 -0.23 18.54
CA ARG A 288 -12.13 -1.58 18.65
C ARG A 288 -13.22 -2.63 18.89
N ARG A 289 -14.17 -2.34 19.79
CA ARG A 289 -15.28 -3.26 20.06
C ARG A 289 -16.17 -3.47 18.83
N LEU A 290 -16.48 -2.41 18.09
CA LEU A 290 -17.30 -2.50 16.87
C LEU A 290 -16.60 -3.33 15.80
N ILE A 291 -15.32 -3.09 15.56
CA ILE A 291 -14.54 -3.82 14.57
C ILE A 291 -14.40 -5.30 14.95
N LEU A 292 -14.10 -5.61 16.22
CA LEU A 292 -14.02 -7.01 16.69
C LEU A 292 -15.35 -7.77 16.57
N ASN A 293 -16.48 -7.06 16.61
CA ASN A 293 -17.80 -7.65 16.42
C ASN A 293 -18.16 -7.82 14.93
N GLY A 294 -17.57 -7.01 14.04
CA GLY A 294 -17.79 -7.09 12.58
C GLY A 294 -16.81 -8.02 11.85
N ILE A 295 -15.67 -8.37 12.45
CA ILE A 295 -14.67 -9.31 11.92
C ILE A 295 -14.99 -10.79 12.33
N GLN A 296 -16.07 -11.03 13.08
CA GLN A 296 -16.50 -12.38 13.49
C GLN A 296 -17.34 -13.10 12.44
#